data_AF-A0A3D3PE04-F1
#
_entry.id   AF-A0A3D3PE04-F1
#
_cell.length_a   1.000
_cell.length_b   1.000
_cell.length_c   1.000
_cell.angle_alpha   90.00
_cell.angle_beta   90.00
_cell.angle_gamma   90.00
#
_symmetry.space_group_name_H-M   'P 1'
#
loop_
_entity.id
_entity.type
_entity.pdbx_description
1 polymer ?
#
loop_
_entity_poly.entity_id
_entity_poly.type
_entity_poly.pdbx_seq_one_letter_code
_entity_poly.pdbx_strand_id
1 'polypeptide(L)' 'FLWQEGHTAHATAQEAIEETERMLEVYADFAENWMALPVIRGRKTEAERFAGAIDTYCIEALMQDGKALQAGTSHFLGQN' A
#
# COMPACT_ATOMS: atom_id res chain seq x y z
N PHE A 1 9.70 -4.76 14.96
CA PHE A 1 9.61 -5.79 13.90
C PHE A 1 10.63 -5.44 12.82
N LEU A 2 10.94 -6.36 11.90
CA LEU A 2 11.74 -6.04 10.71
C LEU A 2 10.79 -5.69 9.58
N TRP A 3 11.18 -4.73 8.74
CA TRP A 3 10.37 -4.27 7.61
C TRP A 3 11.24 -3.62 6.54
N GLN A 4 10.61 -3.30 5.40
CA GLN A 4 11.18 -2.49 4.33
C GLN A 4 10.36 -1.20 4.22
N GLU A 5 11.04 -0.06 4.08
CA GLU A 5 10.43 1.24 3.84
C GLU A 5 11.06 1.90 2.61
N GLY A 6 10.23 2.29 1.65
CA GLY A 6 10.65 2.89 0.38
C GLY A 6 10.26 4.35 0.36
N HIS A 7 11.19 5.23 -0.02
CA HIS A 7 10.97 6.66 -0.09
C HIS A 7 11.41 7.17 -1.45
N THR A 8 10.52 7.87 -2.15
CA THR A 8 10.76 8.41 -3.48
C THR A 8 10.33 9.88 -3.53
N ALA A 9 10.99 10.67 -4.38
CA ALA A 9 10.66 12.07 -4.62
C ALA A 9 10.58 12.30 -6.12
N HIS A 10 9.53 12.99 -6.56
CA HIS A 10 9.17 13.13 -7.97
C HIS A 10 8.95 14.60 -8.33
N ALA A 11 9.19 14.94 -9.60
CA ALA A 11 9.00 16.30 -10.09
C ALA A 11 7.51 16.64 -10.23
N THR A 12 6.67 15.65 -10.53
CA THR A 12 5.23 15.82 -10.72
C THR A 12 4.41 14.91 -9.79
N ALA A 13 3.19 15.35 -9.48
CA ALA A 13 2.25 14.52 -8.71
C ALA A 13 1.86 13.23 -9.45
N GLN A 14 1.81 13.27 -10.78
CA GLN A 14 1.46 12.12 -11.60
C GLN A 14 2.51 11.00 -11.46
N GLU A 15 3.80 11.32 -11.58
CA GLU A 15 4.88 10.36 -11.36
C GLU A 15 4.85 9.77 -9.94
N ALA A 16 4.56 10.60 -8.93
CA ALA A 16 4.46 10.13 -7.55
C ALA A 16 3.28 9.16 -7.34
N ILE A 17 2.13 9.42 -7.97
CA ILE A 17 0.97 8.52 -7.91
C ILE A 17 1.28 7.22 -8.65
N GLU A 18 1.88 7.29 -9.84
CA GLU A 18 2.29 6.10 -10.61
C GLU A 18 3.28 5.22 -9.82
N GLU A 19 4.25 5.83 -9.14
CA GLU A 19 5.16 5.10 -8.25
C GLU A 19 4.41 4.45 -7.08
N THR A 20 3.48 5.19 -6.49
CA THR A 20 2.68 4.72 -5.35
C THR A 20 1.85 3.49 -5.74
N GLU A 21 1.15 3.53 -6.88
CA GLU A 21 0.36 2.41 -7.40
C GLU A 21 1.24 1.25 -7.86
N ARG A 22 2.39 1.53 -8.50
CA ARG A 22 3.35 0.49 -8.88
C ARG A 22 3.84 -0.30 -7.68
N MET A 23 4.17 0.37 -6.58
CA MET A 23 4.61 -0.31 -5.37
C MET A 23 3.51 -1.12 -4.70
N LEU A 24 2.25 -0.67 -4.78
CA LEU A 24 1.10 -1.47 -4.34
C LEU A 24 1.03 -2.80 -5.10
N GLU A 25 1.23 -2.78 -6.42
CA GLU A 25 1.23 -3.99 -7.25
C GLU A 25 2.41 -4.90 -6.96
N VAL A 26 3.60 -4.36 -6.64
CA VAL A 26 4.74 -5.18 -6.19
C VAL A 26 4.40 -5.92 -4.89
N TYR A 27 3.76 -5.26 -3.93
CA TYR A 27 3.31 -5.92 -2.71
C TYR A 27 2.25 -6.97 -2.97
N ALA A 28 1.31 -6.70 -3.87
CA ALA A 28 0.26 -7.64 -4.23
C ALA A 28 0.80 -8.88 -4.97
N ASP A 29 1.72 -8.70 -5.93
CA ASP A 29 2.42 -9.78 -6.61
C ASP A 29 3.19 -10.66 -5.62
N PHE A 30 3.91 -10.04 -4.68
CA PHE A 30 4.61 -10.78 -3.64
C PHE A 30 3.65 -11.61 -2.78
N ALA A 31 2.54 -11.02 -2.34
CA ALA A 31 1.54 -11.75 -1.56
C ALA A 31 0.91 -12.89 -2.36
N GLU A 32 0.45 -12.64 -3.58
CA GLU A 32 -0.33 -13.59 -4.37
C GLU A 32 0.56 -14.69 -4.98
N ASN A 33 1.68 -14.34 -5.60
CA ASN A 33 2.48 -15.26 -6.40
C ASN A 33 3.61 -15.93 -5.63
N TRP A 34 4.13 -15.29 -4.58
CA TRP A 34 5.23 -15.85 -3.78
C TRP A 34 4.75 -16.46 -2.47
N MET A 35 3.77 -15.84 -1.83
CA MET A 35 3.21 -16.33 -0.56
C MET A 35 1.93 -17.15 -0.72
N ALA A 36 1.33 -17.19 -1.92
CA ALA A 36 0.01 -17.79 -2.14
C ALA A 36 -1.08 -17.22 -1.21
N LEU A 37 -1.00 -15.93 -0.92
CA LEU A 37 -1.92 -15.18 -0.06
C LEU A 37 -2.79 -14.25 -0.93
N PRO A 38 -4.08 -14.58 -1.16
CA PRO A 38 -4.98 -13.70 -1.88
C PRO A 38 -5.18 -12.38 -1.13
N VAL A 39 -5.14 -11.26 -1.84
CA VAL A 39 -5.33 -9.92 -1.27
C VAL A 39 -6.29 -9.07 -2.08
N ILE A 40 -6.93 -8.11 -1.42
CA ILE A 40 -7.73 -7.07 -2.06
C ILE A 40 -6.91 -5.78 -2.07
N ARG A 41 -6.68 -5.24 -3.26
CA ARG A 41 -6.12 -3.89 -3.45
C ARG A 41 -7.20 -2.86 -3.16
N GLY A 42 -6.86 -1.80 -2.45
CA GLY A 42 -7.82 -0.74 -2.14
C GLY A 42 -7.17 0.55 -1.64
N ARG A 43 -8.00 1.58 -1.48
CA ARG A 43 -7.65 2.88 -0.91
C ARG A 43 -8.30 3.00 0.48
N LYS A 44 -7.52 3.43 1.47
CA LYS A 44 -8.03 3.69 2.81
C LYS A 44 -8.96 4.90 2.80
N THR A 45 -9.95 4.87 3.69
CA THR A 45 -10.77 6.04 3.99
C THR A 45 -9.91 7.13 4.63
N GLU A 46 -10.42 8.35 4.68
CA GLU A 46 -9.70 9.46 5.30
C GLU A 46 -9.35 9.20 6.78
N ALA A 47 -10.19 8.47 7.51
CA ALA A 47 -9.96 8.12 8.91
C ALA A 47 -8.83 7.09 9.11
N GLU A 48 -8.54 6.27 8.09
CA GLU A 48 -7.63 5.13 8.18
C GLU A 48 -6.34 5.32 7.36
N ARG A 49 -6.17 6.47 6.69
CA ARG A 49 -4.94 6.77 5.93
C ARG A 49 -3.78 7.08 6.88
N PHE A 50 -2.56 6.91 6.37
CA PHE A 50 -1.36 7.31 7.09
C PHE A 50 -1.38 8.81 7.40
N ALA A 51 -0.99 9.18 8.62
CA ALA A 51 -0.95 10.57 9.04
C ALA A 51 0.04 11.36 8.18
N GLY A 52 -0.44 12.37 7.46
CA GLY A 52 0.37 13.16 6.53
C GLY A 52 0.42 12.61 5.10
N ALA A 53 -0.31 11.54 4.78
CA ALA A 53 -0.54 11.14 3.40
C ALA A 53 -1.78 11.88 2.83
N ILE A 54 -1.71 12.26 1.55
CA ILE A 54 -2.92 12.61 0.79
C ILE A 54 -3.75 11.35 0.60
N ASP A 55 -3.11 10.28 0.12
CA ASP A 55 -3.72 8.97 -0.08
C ASP A 55 -2.88 7.82 0.45
N THR A 56 -3.56 6.82 0.97
CA THR A 56 -2.97 5.55 1.37
C THR A 56 -3.64 4.41 0.64
N TYR A 57 -2.86 3.74 -0.19
CA TYR A 57 -3.21 2.49 -0.83
C TYR A 57 -2.76 1.32 0.05
N CYS A 58 -3.49 0.23 -0.02
CA CYS A 58 -3.24 -0.95 0.81
C CYS A 58 -3.66 -2.25 0.10
N ILE A 59 -3.02 -3.34 0.50
CA ILE A 59 -3.47 -4.70 0.24
C ILE A 59 -4.03 -5.31 1.53
N GLU A 60 -5.25 -5.82 1.47
CA GLU A 60 -5.96 -6.40 2.61
C GLU A 60 -6.13 -7.91 2.42
N ALA A 61 -5.70 -8.70 3.39
CA ALA A 61 -5.83 -10.15 3.42
C ALA A 61 -6.88 -10.59 4.45
N LEU A 62 -7.48 -11.76 4.25
CA LEU A 62 -8.36 -12.38 5.25
C LEU A 62 -7.62 -13.54 5.93
N MET A 63 -7.51 -13.47 7.26
CA MET A 63 -6.90 -14.51 8.07
C MET A 63 -7.87 -15.68 8.28
N GLN A 64 -7.35 -16.85 8.65
CA GLN A 64 -8.15 -18.06 8.87
C GLN A 64 -9.18 -17.92 10.02
N ASP A 65 -8.96 -16.98 10.95
CA ASP A 65 -9.90 -16.68 12.02
C ASP A 65 -11.00 -15.67 11.62
N GLY A 66 -11.06 -15.31 10.32
CA GLY A 66 -12.07 -14.41 9.75
C GLY A 66 -11.78 -12.93 9.94
N LYS A 67 -10.61 -12.54 10.46
CA LYS A 67 -10.22 -11.13 10.59
C LYS A 67 -9.45 -10.64 9.37
N ALA A 68 -9.68 -9.39 8.99
CA ALA A 68 -8.88 -8.72 7.99
C ALA A 68 -7.50 -8.32 8.58
N LEU A 69 -6.48 -8.32 7.73
CA LEU A 69 -5.13 -7.85 8.05
C LEU A 69 -4.58 -7.06 6.86
N GLN A 70 -4.12 -5.84 7.14
CA GLN A 70 -3.36 -5.05 6.17
C GLN A 70 -1.98 -5.69 5.97
N ALA A 71 -1.71 -6.16 4.75
CA ALA A 71 -0.50 -6.90 4.41
C ALA A 71 0.59 -6.02 3.75
N GLY A 72 0.27 -4.78 3.40
CA GLY A 72 1.19 -3.81 2.80
C GLY A 72 0.51 -2.49 2.50
N THR A 73 1.29 -1.40 2.46
CA THR A 73 0.80 -0.05 2.18
C THR A 73 1.72 0.72 1.26
N SER A 74 1.14 1.62 0.48
CA SER A 74 1.86 2.58 -0.36
C SER A 74 1.19 3.94 -0.25
N HIS A 75 1.97 5.01 -0.08
CA HIS A 75 1.44 6.32 0.32
C HIS A 75 1.80 7.40 -0.69
N PHE A 76 0.79 8.13 -1.17
CA PHE A 76 1.01 9.38 -1.88
C PHE A 76 1.03 10.52 -0.86
N LEU A 77 2.22 11.06 -0.59
CA LEU A 77 2.45 12.05 0.46
C LEU A 77 2.19 13.50 0.01
N GLY A 78 2.08 13.75 -1.30
CA GLY A 78 1.90 15.10 -1.84
C GLY A 78 3.10 15.99 -1.55
N GLN A 79 2.85 17.19 -1.01
CA GLN A 79 3.86 18.21 -0.71
C GLN A 79 3.86 18.60 0.79
N ASN A 80 3.39 17.70 1.66
CA ASN A 80 3.31 17.94 3.10
C ASN A 80 4.68 18.11 3.77
#